data_AF-A0A7Y2JT65-F1
#
_entry.id   AF-A0A7Y2JT65-F1
#
_cell.length_a   1.000
_cell.length_b   1.000
_cell.length_c   1.000
_cell.angle_alpha   90.00
_cell.angle_beta   90.00
_cell.angle_gamma   90.00
#
_symmetry.space_group_name_H-M   'P 1'
#
loop_
_entity.id
_entity.type
_entity.pdbx_description
1 polymer ?
#
loop_
_entity_poly.entity_id
_entity_poly.type
_entity_poly.pdbx_seq_one_letter_code
_entity_poly.pdbx_strand_id
1 'polypeptide(L)'
;GMDELSEEDKLIVARARRIQRFLSQPFFVAEQFTGFSGKYVKLEETVESFERVLSGEFDHLPEQAFYMVGGIGEAIEKAEKLAGH
;
A
#
# COMPACT_ATOMS: atom_id res chain seq x y z
N GLY A 1 15.10 -17.46 7.07
CA GLY A 1 14.25 -17.10 5.90
C GLY A 1 12.87 -16.64 6.37
N MET A 2 11.96 -16.19 5.50
CA MET A 2 10.57 -15.88 5.91
C MET A 2 9.86 -17.12 6.49
N ASP A 3 10.29 -18.31 6.09
CA ASP A 3 9.80 -19.62 6.57
C ASP A 3 10.22 -19.96 8.02
N GLU A 4 11.20 -19.27 8.60
CA GLU A 4 11.68 -19.50 9.97
C GLU A 4 10.90 -18.68 11.02
N LEU A 5 10.02 -17.79 10.57
CA LEU A 5 9.25 -16.91 11.43
C LEU A 5 7.98 -17.60 11.98
N SER A 6 7.54 -17.18 13.16
CA SER A 6 6.20 -17.54 13.65
C SER A 6 5.12 -16.96 12.74
N GLU A 7 3.90 -17.51 12.77
CA GLU A 7 2.80 -16.97 11.97
C GLU A 7 2.46 -15.51 12.34
N GLU A 8 2.62 -15.15 13.61
CA GLU A 8 2.46 -13.77 14.09
C GLU A 8 3.54 -12.85 13.52
N ASP A 9 4.80 -13.27 13.55
CA ASP A 9 5.90 -12.50 12.98
C ASP A 9 5.76 -12.35 11.46
N LYS A 10 5.32 -13.40 10.76
CA LYS A 10 5.03 -13.33 9.31
C LYS A 10 3.96 -12.29 9.02
N LEU A 11 2.90 -12.24 9.83
CA LEU A 11 1.84 -11.24 9.70
C LEU A 11 2.36 -9.83 9.93
N ILE A 12 3.17 -9.61 10.98
CA ILE A 12 3.80 -8.32 11.27
C ILE A 12 4.69 -7.89 10.10
N VAL A 13 5.53 -8.78 9.59
CA VAL A 13 6.41 -8.50 8.45
C VAL A 13 5.60 -8.17 7.20
N ALA A 14 4.52 -8.90 6.92
CA ALA A 14 3.65 -8.63 5.77
C ALA A 14 2.99 -7.25 5.88
N ARG A 15 2.44 -6.88 7.04
CA ARG A 15 1.89 -5.54 7.28
C ARG A 15 2.96 -4.46 7.17
N ALA A 16 4.14 -4.67 7.75
CA ALA A 16 5.26 -3.74 7.66
C ALA A 16 5.69 -3.49 6.20
N ARG A 17 5.72 -4.54 5.37
CA ARG A 17 6.00 -4.41 3.93
C ARG A 17 4.92 -3.62 3.19
N ARG A 18 3.64 -3.87 3.47
CA ARG A 18 2.53 -3.07 2.91
C ARG A 18 2.67 -1.59 3.28
N ILE A 19 2.92 -1.30 4.56
CA ILE A 19 3.13 0.06 5.07
C ILE A 19 4.33 0.72 4.39
N GLN A 20 5.46 0.02 4.28
CA GLN A 20 6.65 0.52 3.61
C GLN A 20 6.36 0.90 2.15
N ARG A 21 5.57 0.09 1.43
CA ARG A 21 5.13 0.40 0.08
C ARG A 21 4.15 1.57 0.06
N PHE A 22 3.21 1.62 1.00
CA PHE A 22 2.17 2.65 1.09
C PHE A 22 2.70 4.04 1.42
N LEU A 23 3.89 4.12 2.02
CA LEU A 23 4.63 5.38 2.18
C LEU A 23 5.17 5.95 0.86
N SER A 24 5.19 5.16 -0.23
CA SER A 24 5.48 5.68 -1.56
C SER A 24 4.27 6.40 -2.14
N GLN A 25 4.50 7.54 -2.80
CA GLN A 25 3.45 8.30 -3.45
C GLN A 25 3.97 8.86 -4.78
N PRO A 26 3.12 8.92 -5.82
CA PRO A 26 3.48 9.56 -7.08
C PRO A 26 3.50 11.09 -6.91
N PHE A 27 4.65 11.69 -7.22
CA PHE A 27 4.82 13.14 -7.15
C PHE A 27 4.49 13.80 -8.48
N PHE A 28 3.79 14.95 -8.46
CA PHE A 28 3.50 15.75 -9.65
C PHE A 28 4.76 16.11 -10.46
N VAL A 29 5.85 16.45 -9.77
CA VAL A 29 7.13 16.78 -10.41
C VAL A 29 7.84 15.57 -11.03
N ALA A 30 7.49 14.36 -10.59
CA ALA A 30 8.10 13.11 -11.05
C ALA A 30 7.29 12.42 -12.16
N GLU A 31 6.12 12.95 -12.51
CA GLU A 31 5.20 12.34 -13.47
C GLU A 31 5.86 12.12 -14.84
N GLN A 32 6.65 13.10 -15.31
CA GLN A 32 7.38 13.01 -16.58
C GLN A 32 8.42 11.88 -16.64
N PHE A 33 8.94 11.43 -15.48
CA PHE A 33 9.96 10.40 -15.39
C PHE A 33 9.40 9.02 -15.06
N THR A 34 8.31 8.99 -14.29
CA THR A 34 7.74 7.75 -13.74
C THR A 34 6.51 7.27 -14.50
N GLY A 35 5.81 8.16 -15.22
CA GLY A 35 4.54 7.88 -15.89
C GLY A 35 3.33 7.76 -14.95
N PHE A 36 3.52 7.92 -13.64
CA PHE A 36 2.42 7.93 -12.67
C PHE A 36 1.93 9.36 -12.45
N SER A 37 0.62 9.56 -12.56
CA SER A 37 0.01 10.86 -12.31
C SER A 37 0.15 11.25 -10.83
N GLY A 38 0.63 12.47 -10.59
CA GLY A 38 0.87 12.97 -9.24
C GLY A 38 -0.38 12.97 -8.36
N LYS A 39 -0.20 12.70 -7.06
CA LYS A 39 -1.30 12.64 -6.10
C LYS A 39 -1.04 13.56 -4.92
N TYR A 40 -2.12 14.18 -4.45
CA TYR A 40 -2.15 14.92 -3.20
C TYR A 40 -3.11 14.21 -2.24
N VAL A 41 -2.57 13.72 -1.12
CA VAL A 41 -3.32 12.99 -0.10
C VAL A 41 -3.46 13.89 1.11
N LYS A 42 -4.68 14.01 1.64
CA LYS A 42 -4.93 14.83 2.83
C LYS A 42 -4.43 14.13 4.09
N LEU A 43 -4.15 14.91 5.13
CA LEU A 43 -3.66 14.40 6.41
C LEU A 43 -4.68 13.43 7.04
N GLU A 44 -5.95 13.81 7.05
CA GLU A 44 -7.02 13.02 7.66
C GLU A 44 -7.18 11.67 6.94
N GLU A 45 -7.14 11.70 5.61
CA GLU A 45 -7.20 10.49 4.76
C GLU A 45 -5.97 9.60 4.98
N THR A 46 -4.80 10.21 5.19
CA THR A 46 -3.56 9.48 5.46
C THR A 46 -3.68 8.73 6.79
N VAL A 47 -4.08 9.42 7.86
CA VAL A 47 -4.22 8.81 9.20
C VAL A 47 -5.23 7.67 9.15
N GLU A 48 -6.42 7.90 8.58
CA GLU A 48 -7.46 6.87 8.45
C GLU A 48 -6.96 5.65 7.65
N SER A 49 -6.29 5.88 6.51
CA SER A 49 -5.77 4.79 5.67
C SER A 49 -4.74 3.94 6.40
N PHE A 50 -3.82 4.56 7.14
CA PHE A 50 -2.80 3.83 7.90
C PHE A 50 -3.39 3.07 9.09
N GLU A 51 -4.37 3.63 9.80
CA GLU A 51 -5.08 2.93 10.88
C GLU A 51 -5.75 1.65 10.38
N ARG A 52 -6.40 1.71 9.21
CA ARG A 52 -7.07 0.56 8.60
C ARG A 52 -6.09 -0.51 8.08
N VAL A 53 -4.91 -0.11 7.60
CA VAL A 53 -3.84 -1.05 7.26
C VAL A 53 -3.26 -1.71 8.51
N LEU A 54 -3.05 -0.95 9.59
CA LEU A 54 -2.54 -1.47 10.86
C LEU A 54 -3.52 -2.43 11.54
N SER A 55 -4.83 -2.17 11.44
CA SER A 55 -5.88 -3.04 11.98
C SER A 55 -5.98 -4.38 11.25
N GLY A 56 -5.41 -4.49 10.03
CA GLY A 56 -5.39 -5.69 9.22
C GLY A 56 -6.57 -5.81 8.25
N GLU A 57 -7.36 -4.75 8.07
CA GLU A 57 -8.52 -4.75 7.15
C GLU A 57 -8.14 -5.20 5.72
N PHE A 58 -6.91 -4.89 5.31
CA PHE A 58 -6.39 -5.14 3.96
C PHE A 58 -5.33 -6.23 3.88
N ASP A 59 -5.26 -7.14 4.85
CA ASP A 59 -4.26 -8.22 4.86
C ASP A 59 -4.41 -9.22 3.71
N HIS A 60 -5.58 -9.23 3.06
CA HIS A 60 -5.86 -10.03 1.87
C HIS A 60 -5.32 -9.40 0.58
N LEU A 61 -4.95 -8.11 0.59
CA LEU A 61 -4.43 -7.42 -0.58
C LEU A 61 -2.93 -7.71 -0.78
N PRO A 62 -2.47 -7.84 -2.05
CA PRO A 62 -1.06 -8.05 -2.34
C PRO A 62 -0.22 -6.80 -2.03
N GLU A 63 1.03 -6.98 -1.59
CA GLU A 63 1.94 -5.86 -1.26
C GLU A 63 2.08 -4.85 -2.41
N GLN A 64 2.04 -5.32 -3.66
CA GLN A 64 2.17 -4.49 -4.86
C GLN A 64 1.03 -3.48 -5.04
N ALA A 65 -0.14 -3.75 -4.45
CA ALA A 65 -1.28 -2.86 -4.49
C ALA A 65 -1.01 -1.54 -3.74
N PHE A 66 -0.15 -1.57 -2.73
CA PHE A 66 0.20 -0.41 -1.91
C PHE A 66 1.32 0.46 -2.51
N TYR A 67 1.89 0.08 -3.66
CA TYR A 67 3.01 0.81 -4.25
C TYR A 67 2.56 1.93 -5.18
N MET A 68 3.09 3.14 -5.02
CA MET A 68 2.82 4.32 -5.87
C MET A 68 1.32 4.60 -6.04
N VAL A 69 0.63 4.72 -4.91
CA VAL A 69 -0.80 5.06 -4.82
C VAL A 69 -0.96 6.29 -3.92
N GLY A 70 -2.08 7.00 -4.06
CA GLY A 70 -2.43 8.10 -3.16
C GLY A 70 -2.96 7.60 -1.81
N GLY A 71 -4.25 7.25 -1.77
CA GLY A 71 -4.93 6.74 -0.59
C GLY A 71 -5.28 5.26 -0.69
N ILE A 72 -5.98 4.75 0.33
CA ILE A 72 -6.34 3.32 0.39
C ILE A 72 -7.30 2.88 -0.71
N GLY A 73 -8.17 3.79 -1.19
CA GLY A 73 -9.08 3.52 -2.30
C GLY A 73 -8.33 3.11 -3.56
N GLU A 74 -7.25 3.83 -3.90
CA GLU A 74 -6.42 3.49 -5.07
C GLU A 74 -5.66 2.17 -4.88
N ALA A 75 -5.29 1.82 -3.63
CA ALA A 75 -4.70 0.51 -3.34
C ALA A 75 -5.69 -0.62 -3.61
N ILE A 76 -6.96 -0.46 -3.21
CA ILE A 76 -8.03 -1.43 -3.48
C ILE A 76 -8.26 -1.57 -5.00
N GLU A 77 -8.45 -0.46 -5.71
CA GLU A 77 -8.62 -0.47 -7.17
C GLU A 77 -7.44 -1.13 -7.89
N LYS A 78 -6.22 -0.89 -7.41
CA LYS A 78 -5.01 -1.50 -7.96
C LYS A 78 -4.96 -2.99 -7.68
N ALA A 79 -5.38 -3.45 -6.50
CA ALA A 79 -5.49 -4.86 -6.19
C ALA A 79 -6.49 -5.58 -7.09
N GLU A 80 -7.65 -4.97 -7.37
CA GLU A 80 -8.63 -5.51 -8.31
C GLU A 80 -8.06 -5.68 -9.71
N LYS A 81 -7.31 -4.68 -10.21
CA LYS A 81 -6.62 -4.77 -11.50
C LYS A 81 -5.56 -5.88 -11.53
N LEU A 82 -4.85 -6.10 -10.43
CA LEU A 82 -3.87 -7.18 -10.31
C LEU A 82 -4.52 -8.56 -10.24
N ALA A 83 -5.73 -8.67 -9.66
CA ALA A 83 -6.47 -9.92 -9.55
C ALA A 83 -7.19 -10.31 -10.86
N GLY A 84 -7.46 -9.34 -11.74
CA GLY A 84 -8.06 -9.55 -13.06
C GLY A 84 -7.09 -9.99 -14.16
N HIS A 85 -5.81 -10.23 -13.84
CA HIS A 85 -4.77 -10.68 -14.74
C HIS A 85 -4.26 -12.08 -14.40
#